data_AF-A0A520H4I5-F1
#
_entry.id   AF-A0A520H4I5-F1
#
_cell.length_a   1.000
_cell.length_b   1.000
_cell.length_c   1.000
_cell.angle_alpha   90.00
_cell.angle_beta   90.00
_cell.angle_gamma   90.00
#
_symmetry.space_group_name_H-M   'P 1'
#
loop_
_entity.id
_entity.type
_entity.pdbx_description
1 polymer ?
#
loop_
_entity_poly.entity_id
_entity_poly.type
_entity_poly.pdbx_seq_one_letter_code
_entity_poly.pdbx_strand_id
1 'polypeptide(L)'
;MKKINILYWIFTVLFAALMFSSAVPDIISSDDAVKFFKMMGYPLYLLPFLGVAKTLGVIAILIPGFPRLKEWAYAGLTFDLAGAMYSIIA
;
A
#
# COMPACT_ATOMS: atom_id res chain seq x y z
N MET A 1 -27.63 -9.61 -3.44
CA MET A 1 -27.04 -8.28 -3.19
C MET A 1 -26.24 -8.20 -1.88
N LYS A 2 -26.80 -8.55 -0.70
CA LYS A 2 -26.08 -8.47 0.60
C LYS A 2 -24.77 -9.29 0.68
N LYS A 3 -24.74 -10.53 0.16
CA LYS A 3 -23.54 -11.39 0.17
C LYS A 3 -22.36 -10.82 -0.64
N ILE A 4 -22.64 -10.23 -1.80
CA ILE A 4 -21.62 -9.58 -2.66
C ILE A 4 -20.97 -8.42 -1.89
N ASN A 5 -21.77 -7.69 -1.11
CA ASN A 5 -21.26 -6.60 -0.28
C ASN A 5 -20.39 -7.10 0.88
N ILE A 6 -20.76 -8.23 1.52
CA ILE A 6 -19.94 -8.83 2.60
C ILE A 6 -18.60 -9.32 2.07
N LEU A 7 -18.56 -10.11 0.98
CA LEU A 7 -17.29 -10.56 0.40
C LEU A 7 -16.42 -9.37 -0.02
N TYR A 8 -17.03 -8.38 -0.67
CA TYR A 8 -16.33 -7.15 -1.06
C TYR A 8 -15.62 -6.50 0.13
N TRP A 9 -16.34 -6.30 1.25
CA TRP A 9 -15.75 -5.68 2.44
C TRP A 9 -14.72 -6.56 3.13
N ILE A 10 -14.91 -7.89 3.15
CA ILE A 10 -13.90 -8.82 3.68
C ILE A 10 -12.58 -8.65 2.92
N PHE A 11 -12.60 -8.74 1.59
CA PHE A 11 -11.39 -8.58 0.78
C PHE A 11 -10.81 -7.17 0.87
N THR A 12 -11.65 -6.14 0.90
CA THR A 12 -11.20 -4.74 1.01
C THR A 12 -10.49 -4.49 2.33
N VAL A 13 -11.04 -4.95 3.45
CA VAL A 13 -10.44 -4.79 4.78
C VAL A 13 -9.17 -5.61 4.90
N LEU A 14 -9.16 -6.85 4.39
CA LEU A 14 -7.98 -7.70 4.40
C LEU A 14 -6.83 -7.06 3.59
N PHE A 15 -7.13 -6.60 2.38
CA PHE A 15 -6.16 -5.91 1.53
C PHE A 15 -5.65 -4.61 2.17
N ALA A 16 -6.56 -3.82 2.74
CA ALA A 16 -6.22 -2.60 3.48
C ALA A 16 -5.30 -2.87 4.68
N ALA A 17 -5.57 -3.93 5.45
CA ALA A 17 -4.76 -4.32 6.60
C ALA A 17 -3.33 -4.73 6.17
N LEU A 18 -3.22 -5.53 5.10
CA LEU A 18 -1.91 -5.93 4.56
C LEU A 18 -1.12 -4.70 4.07
N MET A 19 -1.75 -3.82 3.29
CA MET A 19 -1.12 -2.60 2.81
C MET A 19 -0.66 -1.70 3.95
N PHE A 20 -1.53 -1.47 4.93
CA PHE A 20 -1.22 -0.63 6.07
C PHE A 20 -0.09 -1.23 6.92
N SER A 21 -0.08 -2.54 7.14
CA SER A 21 1.00 -3.21 7.87
C SER A 21 2.36 -3.03 7.19
N SER A 22 2.41 -2.99 5.85
CA SER A 22 3.63 -2.68 5.09
C SER A 22 4.00 -1.19 5.12
N ALA A 23 3.01 -0.30 5.30
CA ALA A 23 3.23 1.15 5.30
C ALA A 23 3.81 1.67 6.62
N VAL A 24 3.48 1.05 7.76
CA VAL A 24 4.01 1.46 9.08
C VAL A 24 5.54 1.47 9.14
N PRO A 25 6.26 0.37 8.81
CA PRO A 25 7.72 0.36 8.84
C PRO A 25 8.33 1.36 7.87
N ASP A 26 7.68 1.61 6.73
CA ASP A 26 8.09 2.61 5.74
C ASP A 26 7.98 4.05 6.30
N ILE A 27 6.87 4.39 6.97
CA ILE A 27 6.64 5.72 7.58
C ILE A 27 7.67 6.02 8.66
N ILE A 28 7.87 5.08 9.58
CA ILE A 28 8.79 5.27 10.70
C ILE A 28 10.25 5.03 10.31
N SER A 29 10.50 4.62 9.06
CA SER A 29 11.83 4.26 8.57
C SER A 29 12.52 3.26 9.51
N SER A 30 11.83 2.14 9.78
CA SER A 30 12.36 1.12 10.70
C SER A 30 13.71 0.57 10.21
N ASP A 31 14.55 0.13 11.14
CA ASP A 31 15.90 -0.38 10.81
C ASP A 31 15.87 -1.48 9.74
N ASP A 32 14.87 -2.36 9.78
CA ASP A 32 14.70 -3.44 8.81
C ASP A 32 14.30 -2.91 7.43
N ALA A 33 13.39 -1.93 7.35
CA ALA A 33 13.00 -1.30 6.11
C ALA A 33 14.16 -0.51 5.48
N VAL A 34 14.94 0.21 6.30
CA VAL A 34 16.15 0.92 5.89
C VAL A 34 17.21 -0.04 5.37
N LYS A 35 17.46 -1.16 6.05
CA LYS A 35 18.39 -2.20 5.58
C LYS A 35 17.94 -2.79 4.25
N PHE A 36 16.66 -3.11 4.11
CA PHE A 36 16.10 -3.67 2.88
C PHE A 36 16.25 -2.71 1.69
N PHE A 37 15.89 -1.43 1.87
CA PHE A 37 16.05 -0.41 0.83
C PHE A 37 17.53 -0.19 0.46
N LYS A 38 18.44 -0.16 1.44
CA LYS A 38 19.88 -0.05 1.17
C LYS A 38 20.41 -1.24 0.38
N MET A 39 19.98 -2.47 0.70
CA MET A 39 20.37 -3.67 -0.01
C MET A 39 19.93 -3.65 -1.48
N MET A 40 18.74 -3.07 -1.75
CA MET A 40 18.24 -2.85 -3.12
C MET A 40 18.84 -1.61 -3.81
N GLY A 41 19.74 -0.86 -3.15
CA GLY A 41 20.30 0.37 -3.70
C GLY A 41 19.30 1.53 -3.80
N TYR A 42 18.16 1.45 -3.11
CA TYR A 42 17.13 2.48 -3.14
C TYR A 42 17.46 3.66 -2.21
N PRO A 43 17.12 4.88 -2.65
CA PRO A 43 17.30 6.06 -1.82
C PRO A 43 16.29 6.06 -0.66
N LEU A 44 16.78 6.37 0.54
CA LEU A 44 15.99 6.25 1.77
C LEU A 44 14.81 7.22 1.89
N TYR A 45 14.84 8.35 1.16
CA TYR A 45 13.71 9.29 1.18
C TYR A 45 12.41 8.66 0.62
N LEU A 46 12.53 7.58 -0.17
CA LEU A 46 11.37 6.87 -0.72
C LEU A 46 10.58 6.12 0.36
N LEU A 47 11.21 5.68 1.45
CA LEU A 47 10.52 4.96 2.53
C LEU A 47 9.35 5.76 3.10
N PRO A 48 9.56 6.93 3.73
CA PRO A 48 8.45 7.68 4.32
C PRO A 48 7.46 8.16 3.24
N PHE A 49 7.93 8.44 2.03
CA PHE A 49 7.07 8.82 0.91
C PHE A 49 6.09 7.69 0.54
N LEU A 50 6.59 6.46 0.32
CA LEU A 50 5.77 5.30 -0.02
C LEU A 50 4.85 4.91 1.13
N GLY A 51 5.35 4.96 2.37
CA GLY A 51 4.54 4.68 3.56
C GLY A 51 3.34 5.63 3.69
N VAL A 52 3.54 6.93 3.49
CA VAL A 52 2.43 7.92 3.49
C VAL A 52 1.49 7.68 2.30
N ALA A 53 2.01 7.44 1.10
CA ALA A 53 1.20 7.20 -0.09
C ALA A 53 0.31 5.94 0.05
N LYS A 54 0.87 4.83 0.54
CA LYS A 54 0.13 3.59 0.85
C LYS A 54 -0.98 3.86 1.86
N THR A 55 -0.68 4.61 2.92
CA THR A 55 -1.66 4.95 3.97
C THR A 55 -2.82 5.76 3.42
N LEU A 56 -2.53 6.77 2.59
CA LEU A 56 -3.58 7.55 1.90
C LEU A 56 -4.42 6.67 0.96
N GLY A 57 -3.78 5.74 0.24
CA GLY A 57 -4.47 4.75 -0.59
C GLY A 57 -5.41 3.85 0.22
N VAL A 58 -4.94 3.35 1.37
CA VAL A 58 -5.75 2.55 2.31
C VAL A 58 -6.96 3.33 2.83
N ILE A 59 -6.76 4.59 3.23
CA ILE A 59 -7.86 5.45 3.69
C ILE A 59 -8.89 5.64 2.56
N ALA A 60 -8.43 5.93 1.34
CA ALA A 60 -9.28 6.14 0.18
C ALA A 60 -10.13 4.92 -0.20
N ILE A 61 -9.61 3.69 -0.07
CA ILE A 61 -10.38 2.47 -0.38
C ILE A 61 -11.42 2.14 0.71
N LEU A 62 -11.11 2.45 1.97
CA LEU A 62 -11.99 2.17 3.12
C LEU A 62 -13.14 3.19 3.26
N ILE A 63 -12.95 4.44 2.84
CA ILE A 63 -14.02 5.45 2.89
C ILE A 63 -15.01 5.21 1.72
N PRO A 64 -16.30 4.93 2.00
CA PRO A 64 -17.30 4.81 0.95
C PRO A 64 -17.68 6.19 0.38
N GLY A 65 -18.19 6.23 -0.85
CA GLY A 65 -18.76 7.45 -1.46
C GLY A 65 -17.88 8.20 -2.46
N PHE A 66 -16.61 7.81 -2.63
CA PHE A 66 -15.67 8.47 -3.56
C PHE A 66 -15.13 7.52 -4.65
N PRO A 67 -15.92 7.20 -5.70
CA PRO A 67 -15.55 6.18 -6.69
C PRO A 67 -14.27 6.52 -7.48
N ARG A 68 -14.12 7.76 -7.96
CA ARG A 68 -12.91 8.17 -8.68
C ARG A 68 -11.66 8.09 -7.81
N LEU A 69 -11.72 8.60 -6.58
CA LEU A 69 -10.58 8.54 -5.66
C LEU A 69 -10.16 7.09 -5.38
N LYS A 70 -11.15 6.19 -5.27
CA LYS A 70 -10.93 4.75 -5.10
C LYS A 70 -10.23 4.12 -6.29
N GLU A 71 -10.58 4.49 -7.52
CA GLU A 71 -9.88 4.03 -8.73
C GLU A 71 -8.40 4.44 -8.72
N TRP A 72 -8.10 5.71 -8.39
CA TRP A 72 -6.73 6.20 -8.25
C TRP A 72 -5.96 5.48 -7.14
N ALA A 73 -6.60 5.23 -6.00
CA ALA A 73 -6.00 4.49 -4.89
C ALA A 73 -5.66 3.05 -5.29
N TYR A 74 -6.57 2.34 -5.96
CA TYR A 74 -6.28 0.99 -6.45
C TYR A 74 -5.17 0.99 -7.51
N ALA A 75 -5.15 1.95 -8.43
CA ALA A 75 -4.08 2.06 -9.42
C ALA A 75 -2.72 2.30 -8.76
N GLY A 76 -2.63 3.24 -7.83
CA GLY A 76 -1.41 3.54 -7.08
C GLY A 76 -0.88 2.35 -6.29
N LEU A 77 -1.75 1.69 -5.51
CA LEU A 77 -1.38 0.49 -4.74
C LEU A 77 -0.99 -0.70 -5.64
N THR A 78 -1.57 -0.78 -6.84
CA THR A 78 -1.18 -1.80 -7.83
C THR A 78 0.22 -1.54 -8.37
N PHE A 79 0.54 -0.28 -8.73
CA PHE A 79 1.88 0.08 -9.19
C PHE A 79 2.94 -0.06 -8.11
N ASP A 80 2.60 0.24 -6.86
CA ASP A 80 3.48 0.00 -5.71
C ASP A 80 3.87 -1.48 -5.57
N LEU A 81 2.88 -2.39 -5.57
CA LEU A 81 3.15 -3.83 -5.52
C LEU A 81 3.90 -4.34 -6.75
N ALA A 82 3.52 -3.88 -7.95
CA ALA A 82 4.20 -4.28 -9.18
C ALA A 82 5.66 -3.81 -9.17
N GLY A 83 5.91 -2.58 -8.73
CA GLY A 83 7.26 -2.04 -8.55
C GLY A 83 8.05 -2.84 -7.51
N ALA A 84 7.45 -3.17 -6.36
CA ALA A 84 8.08 -4.00 -5.34
C ALA A 84 8.44 -5.40 -5.89
N MET A 85 7.53 -6.04 -6.61
CA MET A 85 7.78 -7.33 -7.26
C MET A 85 8.92 -7.24 -8.30
N TYR A 86 8.90 -6.20 -9.13
CA TYR A 86 9.95 -5.97 -10.13
C TYR A 86 11.32 -5.78 -9.47
N SER A 87 11.37 -5.01 -8.38
CA SER A 87 12.59 -4.74 -7.60
C SER A 87 13.23 -5.99 -7.00
N ILE A 88 12.45 -7.04 -6.75
CA ILE A 88 12.96 -8.32 -6.21
C ILE A 88 13.64 -9.15 -7.31
N ILE A 89 13.23 -8.96 -8.58
CA ILE A 89 13.66 -9.79 -9.72
C ILE A 89 14.81 -9.13 -10.50
N ALA A 90 14.81 -7.80 -10.59
CA ALA A 90 15.79 -7.00 -11.34
C ALA A 90 17.11 -6.82 -10.57
#